data_AF-A0A8T3DM13-F1
#
_entry.id   AF-A0A8T3DM13-F1
#
_cell.length_a   1.000
_cell.length_b   1.000
_cell.length_c   1.000
_cell.angle_alpha   90.00
_cell.angle_beta   90.00
_cell.angle_gamma   90.00
#
_symmetry.space_group_name_H-M   'P 1'
#
loop_
_entity.id
_entity.type
_entity.pdbx_description
1 polymer ?
#
loop_
_entity_poly.entity_id
_entity_poly.type
_entity_poly.pdbx_seq_one_letter_code
_entity_poly.pdbx_strand_id
1 'polypeptide(L)'
;MALSWPGVCRGSALVLLCGMRPNGVTANLCTPLLASTRISLTLCRPYSPSKARLGLGRQVVTRLKWANEKYERFLQRRFPRFYILYHTFTRGFRLLFQDAKEISRIKTKMHENNLKFQQLPYREMEKLREFRRDMIKAIPLVLVSIPPFANYLVFVFMYLFPRQLLIRHFWTPEQQVEFQGVYHGHRARHHDDIIKGLTQAAPRVQNQRHQRLLLDLCNKVQSGAHPSVSEMQALRGLFSAPPLGLHRLDTAQMRLLSCQLFLTPRLPGFLIRRRLNSHALELLQLDNALNSLGLHKLSDSELRQACYVRGLHSTSLSTKQCQEWLQQWLQLSSRLRVPEASLLLHGMVLLSVNYHKPFHR
;
A
#
# COMPACT_ATOMS: atom_id res chain seq x y z
N MET A 1 6.70 47.61 14.97
CA MET A 1 5.78 47.56 16.12
C MET A 1 5.98 46.22 16.80
N ALA A 2 6.87 46.22 17.78
CA ALA A 2 7.19 45.08 18.62
C ALA A 2 6.41 45.25 19.94
N LEU A 3 5.77 44.18 20.40
CA LEU A 3 5.46 44.01 21.82
C LEU A 3 5.94 42.62 22.21
N SER A 4 7.15 42.63 22.76
CA SER A 4 7.66 41.68 23.72
C SER A 4 6.74 41.61 24.93
N TRP A 5 6.79 40.50 25.67
CA TRP A 5 6.93 40.47 27.13
C TRP A 5 7.53 39.12 27.56
N PRO A 6 8.25 39.07 28.68
CA PRO A 6 9.33 38.13 28.92
C PRO A 6 8.92 36.93 29.78
N GLY A 7 9.74 35.88 29.69
CA GLY A 7 9.52 34.61 30.37
C GLY A 7 9.99 34.55 31.82
N VAL A 8 10.02 33.32 32.33
CA VAL A 8 10.86 32.72 33.39
C VAL A 8 10.37 31.26 33.48
N CYS A 9 11.19 30.30 33.03
CA CYS A 9 11.87 29.26 33.82
C CYS A 9 10.92 28.31 34.57
N ARG A 10 11.12 26.98 34.65
CA ARG A 10 12.28 26.11 34.46
C ARG A 10 11.77 24.67 34.50
N GLY A 11 12.42 23.79 33.72
CA GLY A 11 12.71 22.39 34.01
C GLY A 11 11.62 21.44 34.55
N SER A 12 11.30 20.42 33.78
CA SER A 12 11.35 19.06 34.33
C SER A 12 11.59 18.01 33.26
N ALA A 13 12.50 17.10 33.60
CA ALA A 13 13.11 16.10 32.77
C ALA A 13 12.24 14.86 32.63
N LEU A 14 12.44 14.18 31.49
CA LEU A 14 12.13 12.77 31.28
C LEU A 14 12.75 11.90 32.38
N VAL A 15 11.94 11.11 33.08
CA VAL A 15 12.39 9.84 33.67
C VAL A 15 11.32 8.77 33.47
N LEU A 16 11.79 7.73 32.81
CA LEU A 16 11.20 6.44 32.54
C LEU A 16 11.59 5.54 33.72
N LEU A 17 10.64 4.96 34.46
CA LEU A 17 10.98 3.97 35.48
C LEU A 17 10.03 2.78 35.48
N CYS A 18 10.64 1.68 35.04
CA CYS A 18 10.38 0.31 35.46
C CYS A 18 10.73 0.16 36.96
N GLY A 19 9.99 -0.68 37.69
CA GLY A 19 10.31 -1.08 39.07
C GLY A 19 9.09 -1.73 39.72
N MET A 20 9.00 -3.06 39.76
CA MET A 20 9.55 -3.95 40.79
C MET A 20 8.78 -3.91 42.12
N ARG A 21 8.27 -5.10 42.47
CA ARG A 21 7.81 -5.56 43.79
C ARG A 21 8.73 -5.09 44.93
N PRO A 22 8.14 -4.90 46.12
CA PRO A 22 8.65 -5.61 47.29
C PRO A 22 7.56 -6.37 48.06
N ASN A 23 7.98 -7.48 48.65
CA ASN A 23 7.24 -8.26 49.64
C ASN A 23 7.27 -7.56 51.01
N GLY A 24 6.12 -7.58 51.68
CA GLY A 24 5.89 -7.82 53.11
C GLY A 24 6.65 -7.00 54.16
N VAL A 25 5.90 -6.24 54.97
CA VAL A 25 5.87 -6.37 56.44
C VAL A 25 4.50 -5.90 56.95
N THR A 26 4.04 -6.62 57.96
CA THR A 26 2.80 -6.61 58.74
C THR A 26 2.48 -5.32 59.50
N ALA A 27 1.20 -4.93 59.51
CA ALA A 27 0.58 -4.25 60.65
C ALA A 27 -0.93 -4.55 60.68
N ASN A 28 -1.32 -5.35 61.67
CA ASN A 28 -2.70 -5.66 62.03
C ASN A 28 -3.40 -4.40 62.56
N LEU A 29 -4.70 -4.23 62.26
CA LEU A 29 -5.67 -3.62 63.17
C LEU A 29 -7.11 -3.93 62.71
N CYS A 30 -7.77 -4.73 63.55
CA CYS A 30 -9.21 -4.85 63.83
C CYS A 30 -10.24 -4.99 62.69
N THR A 31 -10.71 -6.22 62.51
CA THR A 31 -12.05 -6.58 62.06
C THR A 31 -13.12 -6.26 63.11
N PRO A 32 -14.37 -5.99 62.68
CA PRO A 32 -15.51 -6.65 63.28
C PRO A 32 -16.22 -7.57 62.27
N LEU A 33 -16.64 -8.73 62.78
CA LEU A 33 -17.40 -9.76 62.11
C LEU A 33 -18.71 -9.22 61.50
N LEU A 34 -18.96 -9.53 60.23
CA LEU A 34 -20.31 -9.71 59.70
C LEU A 34 -20.37 -10.90 58.75
N ALA A 35 -21.16 -11.88 59.17
CA ALA A 35 -21.97 -12.82 58.40
C ALA A 35 -21.32 -13.58 57.21
N SER A 36 -21.01 -14.84 57.50
CA SER A 36 -20.82 -15.93 56.54
C SER A 36 -22.00 -16.04 55.55
N THR A 37 -21.74 -15.80 54.27
CA THR A 37 -22.53 -16.35 53.16
C THR A 37 -21.59 -17.01 52.17
N ARG A 38 -21.56 -18.35 52.17
CA ARG A 38 -20.88 -19.16 51.18
C ARG A 38 -21.54 -18.96 49.82
N ILE A 39 -20.90 -18.21 48.92
CA ILE A 39 -21.25 -18.23 47.51
C ILE A 39 -20.50 -19.40 46.88
N SER A 40 -21.20 -20.52 46.70
CA SER A 40 -20.74 -21.64 45.89
C SER A 40 -20.49 -21.16 44.45
N LEU A 41 -19.22 -21.13 44.04
CA LEU A 41 -18.81 -20.99 42.65
C LEU A 41 -19.27 -22.23 41.87
N THR A 42 -20.49 -22.16 41.34
CA THR A 42 -20.96 -23.11 40.34
C THR A 42 -20.20 -22.84 39.04
N LEU A 43 -19.46 -23.86 38.61
CA LEU A 43 -18.78 -23.94 37.32
C LEU A 43 -19.63 -23.35 36.19
N CYS A 44 -19.06 -22.39 35.47
CA CYS A 44 -19.61 -21.88 34.22
C CYS A 44 -19.78 -23.04 33.22
N ARG A 45 -21.03 -23.44 33.04
CA ARG A 45 -21.47 -24.40 32.03
C ARG A 45 -21.16 -23.82 30.63
N PRO A 46 -20.51 -24.55 29.72
CA PRO A 46 -20.31 -24.07 28.36
C PRO A 46 -21.67 -23.86 27.69
N TYR A 47 -21.93 -22.62 27.29
CA TYR A 47 -23.16 -22.18 26.64
C TYR A 47 -23.24 -22.81 25.24
N SER A 48 -24.03 -23.87 25.10
CA SER A 48 -24.32 -24.52 23.81
C SER A 48 -25.33 -23.66 23.02
N PRO A 49 -25.01 -23.18 21.80
CA PRO A 49 -25.96 -22.42 21.01
C PRO A 49 -27.00 -23.36 20.38
N SER A 50 -28.25 -23.25 20.81
CA SER A 50 -29.35 -24.08 20.31
C SER A 50 -29.75 -23.76 18.85
N LYS A 51 -30.15 -24.80 18.11
CA LYS A 51 -30.60 -24.77 16.69
C LYS A 51 -31.76 -23.78 16.42
N ALA A 52 -32.48 -23.32 17.44
CA ALA A 52 -33.61 -22.40 17.31
C ALA A 52 -33.21 -20.97 16.87
N ARG A 53 -32.03 -20.45 17.28
CA ARG A 53 -31.55 -19.12 16.84
C ARG A 53 -31.14 -19.11 15.36
N LEU A 54 -30.67 -20.24 14.83
CA LEU A 54 -30.33 -20.40 13.40
C LEU A 54 -31.59 -20.31 12.51
N GLY A 55 -32.71 -20.89 12.96
CA GLY A 55 -33.99 -20.84 12.22
C GLY A 55 -34.57 -19.42 12.14
N LEU A 56 -34.60 -18.71 13.27
CA LEU A 56 -35.07 -17.31 13.33
C LEU A 56 -34.15 -16.37 12.53
N GLY A 57 -32.83 -16.54 12.62
CA GLY A 57 -31.88 -15.77 11.82
C GLY A 57 -32.10 -15.97 10.31
N ARG A 58 -32.39 -17.19 9.87
CA ARG A 58 -32.67 -17.48 8.45
C ARG A 58 -33.93 -16.79 7.96
N GLN A 59 -35.01 -16.78 8.76
CA GLN A 59 -36.27 -16.09 8.42
C GLN A 59 -36.12 -14.56 8.41
N VAL A 60 -35.36 -13.99 9.34
CA VAL A 60 -35.08 -12.54 9.35
C VAL A 60 -34.25 -12.15 8.13
N VAL A 61 -33.22 -12.95 7.79
CA VAL A 61 -32.39 -12.72 6.60
C VAL A 61 -33.21 -12.81 5.31
N THR A 62 -34.15 -13.77 5.18
CA THR A 62 -35.00 -13.86 3.98
C THR A 62 -35.95 -12.67 3.86
N ARG A 63 -36.54 -12.20 4.97
CA ARG A 63 -37.37 -10.99 4.98
C ARG A 63 -36.59 -9.73 4.62
N LEU A 64 -35.36 -9.58 5.13
CA LEU A 64 -34.47 -8.47 4.80
C LEU A 64 -34.06 -8.49 3.32
N LYS A 65 -33.75 -9.67 2.77
CA LYS A 65 -33.44 -9.83 1.35
C LYS A 65 -34.61 -9.41 0.46
N TRP A 66 -35.82 -9.89 0.77
CA TRP A 66 -37.03 -9.53 0.03
C TRP A 66 -37.32 -8.03 0.09
N ALA A 67 -37.17 -7.41 1.26
CA ALA A 67 -37.35 -5.96 1.42
C ALA A 67 -36.32 -5.17 0.60
N ASN A 68 -35.05 -5.61 0.61
CA ASN A 68 -33.99 -4.99 -0.19
C ASN A 68 -34.25 -5.12 -1.70
N GLU A 69 -34.67 -6.28 -2.18
CA GLU A 69 -35.02 -6.49 -3.60
C GLU A 69 -36.21 -5.64 -4.06
N LYS A 70 -37.21 -5.46 -3.20
CA LYS A 70 -38.36 -4.59 -3.47
C LYS A 70 -37.91 -3.12 -3.55
N TYR A 71 -37.01 -2.71 -2.65
CA TYR A 71 -36.44 -1.36 -2.66
C TYR A 71 -35.57 -1.10 -3.90
N GLU A 72 -34.73 -2.06 -4.30
CA GLU A 72 -33.92 -1.98 -5.53
C GLU A 72 -34.80 -1.82 -6.77
N ARG A 73 -35.87 -2.62 -6.90
CA ARG A 73 -36.84 -2.51 -8.00
C ARG A 73 -37.58 -1.17 -8.02
N PHE A 74 -37.92 -0.64 -6.84
CA PHE A 74 -38.55 0.68 -6.71
C PHE A 74 -37.59 1.80 -7.16
N LEU A 75 -36.35 1.78 -6.68
CA LEU A 75 -35.32 2.76 -7.06
C LEU A 75 -35.03 2.73 -8.56
N GLN A 76 -34.89 1.54 -9.13
CA GLN A 76 -34.64 1.37 -10.56
C GLN A 76 -35.74 2.00 -11.42
N ARG A 77 -37.01 1.82 -11.01
CA ARG A 77 -38.17 2.32 -11.76
C ARG A 77 -38.37 3.83 -11.63
N ARG A 78 -38.07 4.40 -10.46
CA ARG A 78 -38.35 5.82 -10.17
C ARG A 78 -37.16 6.74 -10.43
N PHE A 79 -35.93 6.28 -10.18
CA PHE A 79 -34.71 7.07 -10.25
C PHE A 79 -33.54 6.28 -10.87
N PRO A 80 -33.54 6.05 -12.20
CA PRO A 80 -32.56 5.18 -12.85
C PRO A 80 -31.10 5.63 -12.66
N ARG A 81 -30.83 6.95 -12.69
CA ARG A 81 -29.48 7.50 -12.45
C ARG A 81 -29.01 7.28 -11.02
N PHE A 82 -29.88 7.47 -10.04
CA PHE A 82 -29.56 7.23 -8.64
C PHE A 82 -29.38 5.73 -8.35
N TYR A 83 -30.15 4.86 -9.02
CA TYR A 83 -30.01 3.42 -8.90
C TYR A 83 -28.60 2.94 -9.32
N ILE A 84 -28.04 3.46 -10.42
CA ILE A 84 -26.67 3.12 -10.84
C ILE A 84 -25.66 3.48 -9.74
N LEU A 85 -25.80 4.67 -9.16
CA LEU A 85 -24.94 5.15 -8.09
C LEU A 85 -25.07 4.26 -6.84
N TYR A 86 -26.29 4.03 -6.37
CA TYR A 86 -26.61 3.18 -5.23
C TYR A 86 -26.09 1.76 -5.41
N HIS A 87 -26.34 1.14 -6.57
CA HIS A 87 -25.87 -0.20 -6.89
C HIS A 87 -24.33 -0.28 -6.91
N THR A 88 -23.66 0.72 -7.48
CA THR A 88 -22.19 0.80 -7.49
C THR A 88 -21.63 0.92 -6.07
N PHE A 89 -22.22 1.76 -5.21
CA PHE A 89 -21.79 1.90 -3.82
C PHE A 89 -22.05 0.66 -2.97
N THR A 90 -23.25 0.08 -3.06
CA THR A 90 -23.60 -1.12 -2.31
C THR A 90 -22.74 -2.31 -2.72
N ARG A 91 -22.49 -2.48 -4.03
CA ARG A 91 -21.54 -3.46 -4.54
C ARG A 91 -20.12 -3.20 -4.01
N GLY A 92 -19.63 -1.96 -4.11
CA GLY A 92 -18.30 -1.58 -3.61
C GLY A 92 -18.12 -1.87 -2.11
N PHE A 93 -19.12 -1.55 -1.29
CA PHE A 93 -19.10 -1.84 0.15
C PHE A 93 -19.12 -3.34 0.44
N ARG A 94 -19.93 -4.13 -0.30
CA ARG A 94 -19.95 -5.60 -0.16
C ARG A 94 -18.57 -6.20 -0.47
N LEU A 95 -17.93 -5.76 -1.56
CA LEU A 95 -16.58 -6.21 -1.93
C LEU A 95 -15.53 -5.79 -0.90
N LEU A 96 -15.58 -4.54 -0.43
CA LEU A 96 -14.67 -4.05 0.61
C LEU A 96 -14.80 -4.86 1.91
N PHE A 97 -16.02 -5.23 2.30
CA PHE A 97 -16.25 -6.05 3.49
C PHE A 97 -15.74 -7.48 3.32
N GLN A 98 -15.87 -8.05 2.12
CA GLN A 98 -15.30 -9.36 1.79
C GLN A 98 -13.76 -9.32 1.90
N ASP A 99 -13.13 -8.31 1.30
CA ASP A 99 -11.69 -8.12 1.39
C ASP A 99 -11.23 -7.88 2.83
N ALA A 100 -11.95 -7.05 3.60
CA ALA A 100 -11.65 -6.84 5.01
C ALA A 100 -11.72 -8.14 5.83
N LYS A 101 -12.69 -9.01 5.54
CA LYS A 101 -12.82 -10.32 6.18
C LYS A 101 -11.66 -11.25 5.80
N GLU A 102 -11.26 -11.26 4.53
CA GLU A 102 -10.11 -12.03 4.06
C GLU A 102 -8.80 -11.54 4.68
N ILE A 103 -8.57 -10.22 4.71
CA ILE A 103 -7.41 -9.62 5.34
C ILE A 103 -7.37 -9.94 6.84
N SER A 104 -8.49 -9.88 7.53
CA SER A 104 -8.57 -10.29 8.94
C SER A 104 -8.18 -11.76 9.11
N ARG A 105 -8.64 -12.66 8.25
CA ARG A 105 -8.23 -14.08 8.27
C ARG A 105 -6.73 -14.24 8.04
N ILE A 106 -6.15 -13.53 7.08
CA ILE A 106 -4.71 -13.56 6.81
C ILE A 106 -3.92 -13.06 8.03
N LYS A 107 -4.34 -11.95 8.63
CA LYS A 107 -3.69 -11.42 9.85
C LYS A 107 -3.80 -12.36 11.04
N THR A 108 -4.96 -12.99 11.23
CA THR A 108 -5.15 -14.02 12.26
C THR A 108 -4.22 -15.20 12.02
N LYS A 109 -4.16 -15.72 10.78
CA LYS A 109 -3.22 -16.79 10.38
C LYS A 109 -1.76 -16.41 10.60
N MET A 110 -1.38 -15.16 10.33
CA MET A 110 -0.03 -14.66 10.60
C MET A 110 0.29 -14.67 12.10
N HIS A 111 -0.66 -14.22 12.93
CA HIS A 111 -0.49 -14.17 14.38
C HIS A 111 -0.45 -15.56 14.99
N GLU A 112 -1.35 -16.46 14.60
CA GLU A 112 -1.41 -17.85 15.09
C GLU A 112 -0.14 -18.64 14.76
N ASN A 113 0.39 -18.47 13.54
CA ASN A 113 1.55 -19.22 13.06
C ASN A 113 2.88 -18.45 13.22
N ASN A 114 2.87 -17.28 13.87
CA ASN A 114 4.02 -16.37 13.97
C ASN A 114 4.73 -16.08 12.64
N LEU A 115 3.96 -16.04 11.54
CA LEU A 115 4.51 -15.85 10.20
C LEU A 115 4.87 -14.39 9.97
N LYS A 116 6.06 -14.17 9.44
CA LYS A 116 6.47 -12.85 8.95
C LYS A 116 5.79 -12.58 7.60
N PHE A 117 5.59 -11.30 7.27
CA PHE A 117 5.01 -10.87 5.99
C PHE A 117 5.72 -11.48 4.76
N GLN A 118 7.02 -11.75 4.87
CA GLN A 118 7.86 -12.32 3.81
C GLN A 118 7.57 -13.79 3.48
N GLN A 119 6.95 -14.52 4.41
CA GLN A 119 6.68 -15.96 4.28
C GLN A 119 5.29 -16.24 3.71
N LEU A 120 4.52 -15.19 3.44
CA LEU A 120 3.17 -15.31 2.88
C LEU A 120 3.22 -15.62 1.39
N PRO A 121 2.19 -16.30 0.86
CA PRO A 121 2.07 -16.48 -0.58
C PRO A 121 1.82 -15.12 -1.26
N TYR A 122 2.27 -15.00 -2.51
CA TYR A 122 2.19 -13.76 -3.30
C TYR A 122 0.80 -13.11 -3.27
N ARG A 123 -0.27 -13.90 -3.48
CA ARG A 123 -1.66 -13.40 -3.50
C ARG A 123 -2.10 -12.78 -2.17
N GLU A 124 -1.70 -13.35 -1.04
CA GLU A 124 -2.02 -12.81 0.29
C GLU A 124 -1.24 -11.49 0.54
N MET A 125 0.03 -11.44 0.14
CA MET A 125 0.87 -10.24 0.25
C MET A 125 0.35 -9.09 -0.61
N GLU A 126 -0.01 -9.38 -1.86
CA GLU A 126 -0.55 -8.40 -2.81
C GLU A 126 -1.86 -7.81 -2.28
N LYS A 127 -2.80 -8.68 -1.84
CA LYS A 127 -4.07 -8.25 -1.23
C LYS A 127 -3.84 -7.37 0.00
N LEU A 128 -2.92 -7.74 0.90
CA LEU A 128 -2.58 -6.93 2.07
C LEU A 128 -2.06 -5.54 1.69
N ARG A 129 -1.22 -5.46 0.65
CA ARG A 129 -0.68 -4.19 0.15
C ARG A 129 -1.77 -3.32 -0.45
N GLU A 130 -2.60 -3.88 -1.31
CA GLU A 130 -3.72 -3.17 -1.95
C GLU A 130 -4.69 -2.64 -0.90
N PHE A 131 -5.15 -3.51 0.00
CA PHE A 131 -6.04 -3.12 1.08
C PHE A 131 -5.44 -2.02 1.97
N ARG A 132 -4.14 -2.08 2.30
CA ARG A 132 -3.48 -1.03 3.08
C ARG A 132 -3.51 0.32 2.35
N ARG A 133 -3.22 0.35 1.06
CA ARG A 133 -3.25 1.57 0.24
C ARG A 133 -4.64 2.16 0.17
N ASP A 134 -5.63 1.29 -0.01
CA ASP A 134 -7.05 1.64 -0.05
C ASP A 134 -7.54 2.22 1.29
N MET A 135 -7.12 1.63 2.42
CA MET A 135 -7.43 2.15 3.76
C MET A 135 -6.77 3.49 4.07
N ILE A 136 -5.51 3.70 3.66
CA ILE A 136 -4.85 5.00 3.82
C ILE A 136 -5.64 6.11 3.11
N LYS A 137 -6.23 5.80 1.95
CA LYS A 137 -7.08 6.72 1.20
C LYS A 137 -8.46 6.92 1.85
N ALA A 138 -9.00 5.88 2.48
CA ALA A 138 -10.31 5.90 3.14
C ALA A 138 -10.32 6.66 4.47
N ILE A 139 -9.22 6.61 5.25
CA ILE A 139 -9.15 7.19 6.60
C ILE A 139 -9.53 8.68 6.64
N PRO A 140 -8.98 9.56 5.78
CA PRO A 140 -9.38 10.97 5.76
C PRO A 140 -10.87 11.16 5.45
N LEU A 141 -11.43 10.33 4.55
CA LEU A 141 -12.84 10.38 4.18
C LEU A 141 -13.72 10.05 5.40
N VAL A 142 -13.38 8.98 6.12
CA VAL A 142 -14.10 8.57 7.33
C VAL A 142 -14.04 9.65 8.42
N LEU A 143 -12.87 10.28 8.61
CA LEU A 143 -12.71 11.35 9.59
C LEU A 143 -13.60 12.56 9.28
N VAL A 144 -13.70 12.93 8.00
CA VAL A 144 -14.56 14.04 7.54
C VAL A 144 -16.05 13.69 7.68
N SER A 145 -16.43 12.41 7.66
CA SER A 145 -17.83 11.98 7.83
C SER A 145 -18.33 11.96 9.29
N ILE A 146 -17.45 12.11 10.29
CA ILE A 146 -17.85 12.06 11.71
C ILE A 146 -18.88 13.15 12.07
N PRO A 147 -18.71 14.43 11.65
CA PRO A 147 -19.69 15.46 11.93
C PRO A 147 -21.00 15.21 11.13
N PRO A 148 -22.17 15.36 11.77
CA PRO A 148 -23.46 14.98 11.16
C PRO A 148 -23.78 15.72 9.85
N PHE A 149 -23.33 16.97 9.69
CA PHE A 149 -23.56 17.79 8.49
C PHE A 149 -22.54 17.56 7.37
N ALA A 150 -21.36 17.05 7.70
CA ALA A 150 -20.28 16.84 6.72
C ALA A 150 -20.55 15.64 5.80
N ASN A 151 -21.47 14.74 6.17
CA ASN A 151 -21.88 13.61 5.35
C ASN A 151 -22.36 14.04 3.95
N TYR A 152 -23.18 15.09 3.85
CA TYR A 152 -23.64 15.60 2.55
C TYR A 152 -22.48 16.15 1.71
N LEU A 153 -21.53 16.85 2.35
CA LEU A 153 -20.32 17.35 1.68
C LEU A 153 -19.45 16.20 1.16
N VAL A 154 -19.33 15.11 1.92
CA VAL A 154 -18.62 13.90 1.49
C VAL A 154 -19.24 13.32 0.22
N PHE A 155 -20.58 13.23 0.13
CA PHE A 155 -21.24 12.77 -1.10
C PHE A 155 -20.99 13.70 -2.29
N VAL A 156 -21.02 15.02 -2.08
CA VAL A 156 -20.71 16.02 -3.12
C VAL A 156 -19.25 15.87 -3.58
N PHE A 157 -18.30 15.80 -2.67
CA PHE A 157 -16.89 15.64 -3.03
C PHE A 157 -16.60 14.30 -3.70
N MET A 158 -17.28 13.24 -3.29
CA MET A 158 -17.14 11.92 -3.90
C MET A 158 -17.62 11.90 -5.35
N TYR A 159 -18.66 12.69 -5.68
CA TYR A 159 -19.14 12.89 -7.04
C TYR A 159 -18.20 13.76 -7.88
N LEU A 160 -17.66 14.85 -7.31
CA LEU A 160 -16.78 15.79 -8.02
C LEU A 160 -15.34 15.27 -8.18
N PHE A 161 -14.83 14.53 -7.19
CA PHE A 161 -13.45 14.05 -7.12
C PHE A 161 -13.38 12.52 -6.94
N PRO A 162 -14.02 11.73 -7.83
CA PRO A 162 -14.08 10.27 -7.69
C PRO A 162 -12.69 9.64 -7.65
N ARG A 163 -11.75 10.15 -8.44
CA ARG A 163 -10.37 9.66 -8.48
C ARG A 163 -9.63 9.83 -7.14
N GLN A 164 -9.87 10.90 -6.38
CA GLN A 164 -9.09 11.23 -5.17
C GLN A 164 -9.70 10.63 -3.90
N LEU A 165 -11.01 10.45 -3.85
CA LEU A 165 -11.71 10.03 -2.62
C LEU A 165 -12.19 8.58 -2.68
N LEU A 166 -12.60 8.08 -3.84
CA LEU A 166 -13.09 6.71 -3.95
C LEU A 166 -11.95 5.70 -3.95
N ILE A 167 -12.16 4.61 -3.23
CA ILE A 167 -11.31 3.41 -3.25
C ILE A 167 -11.55 2.65 -4.56
N ARG A 168 -10.59 1.82 -4.98
CA ARG A 168 -10.67 0.99 -6.20
C ARG A 168 -11.99 0.21 -6.33
N HIS A 169 -12.53 -0.33 -5.22
CA HIS A 169 -13.80 -1.08 -5.21
C HIS A 169 -15.03 -0.30 -5.65
N PHE A 170 -14.97 1.03 -5.60
CA PHE A 170 -16.07 1.91 -5.96
C PHE A 170 -15.94 2.48 -7.38
N TRP A 171 -14.86 2.14 -8.11
CA TRP A 171 -14.66 2.57 -9.49
C TRP A 171 -15.27 1.59 -10.48
N THR A 172 -15.89 2.13 -11.54
CA THR A 172 -16.30 1.31 -12.70
C THR A 172 -15.08 0.77 -13.43
N PRO A 173 -15.18 -0.37 -14.16
CA PRO A 173 -14.05 -0.92 -14.91
C PRO A 173 -13.41 0.09 -15.87
N GLU A 174 -14.22 0.91 -16.53
CA GLU A 174 -13.78 1.99 -17.42
C GLU A 174 -12.98 3.06 -16.65
N GLN A 175 -13.50 3.53 -15.50
CA GLN A 175 -12.80 4.46 -14.64
C GLN A 175 -11.47 3.90 -14.11
N GLN A 176 -11.39 2.60 -13.84
CA GLN A 176 -10.15 1.97 -13.38
C GLN A 176 -9.06 2.10 -14.46
N VAL A 177 -9.38 1.82 -15.72
CA VAL A 177 -8.43 1.94 -16.84
C VAL A 177 -8.03 3.39 -17.06
N GLU A 178 -9.01 4.29 -17.11
CA GLU A 178 -8.76 5.73 -17.29
C GLU A 178 -7.86 6.29 -16.18
N PHE A 179 -8.20 6.05 -14.91
CA PHE A 179 -7.44 6.57 -13.79
C PHE A 179 -6.04 5.98 -13.72
N GLN A 180 -5.86 4.68 -14.02
CA GLN A 180 -4.54 4.07 -14.15
C GLN A 180 -3.70 4.75 -15.24
N GLY A 181 -4.30 5.10 -16.38
CA GLY A 181 -3.66 5.89 -17.43
C GLY A 181 -3.20 7.25 -16.93
N VAL A 182 -4.06 7.98 -16.21
CA VAL A 182 -3.69 9.30 -15.67
C VAL A 182 -2.57 9.20 -14.62
N TYR A 183 -2.65 8.23 -13.71
CA TYR A 183 -1.60 7.97 -12.73
C TYR A 183 -0.27 7.59 -13.38
N HIS A 184 -0.30 6.80 -14.46
CA HIS A 184 0.88 6.50 -15.24
C HIS A 184 1.43 7.75 -15.93
N GLY A 185 0.58 8.61 -16.49
CA GLY A 185 1.01 9.91 -17.04
C GLY A 185 1.72 10.79 -16.00
N HIS A 186 1.24 10.81 -14.76
CA HIS A 186 1.92 11.51 -13.66
C HIS A 186 3.31 10.92 -13.33
N ARG A 187 3.47 9.60 -13.40
CA ARG A 187 4.78 8.93 -13.27
C ARG A 187 5.72 9.33 -14.40
N ALA A 188 5.21 9.31 -15.63
CA ALA A 188 5.96 9.57 -16.85
C ALA A 188 6.59 10.96 -16.90
N ARG A 189 5.91 11.98 -16.36
CA ARG A 189 6.41 13.37 -16.27
C ARG A 189 7.75 13.50 -15.57
N HIS A 190 8.11 12.57 -14.69
CA HIS A 190 9.34 12.62 -13.91
C HIS A 190 10.42 11.64 -14.41
N HIS A 191 10.17 10.89 -15.49
CA HIS A 191 11.12 9.90 -15.99
C HIS A 191 12.42 10.56 -16.46
N ASP A 192 12.32 11.61 -17.25
CA ASP A 192 13.49 12.34 -17.76
C ASP A 192 14.30 12.99 -16.63
N ASP A 193 13.62 13.54 -15.61
CA ASP A 193 14.28 14.16 -14.46
C ASP A 193 15.04 13.15 -13.60
N ILE A 194 14.52 11.92 -13.48
CA ILE A 194 15.20 10.82 -12.78
C ILE A 194 16.44 10.39 -13.56
N ILE A 195 16.36 10.27 -14.88
CA ILE A 195 17.51 9.91 -15.72
C ILE A 195 18.57 11.02 -15.69
N LYS A 196 18.16 12.30 -15.83
CA LYS A 196 19.06 13.46 -15.65
C LYS A 196 19.71 13.45 -14.26
N GLY A 197 18.97 13.05 -13.24
CA GLY A 197 19.46 12.85 -11.88
C GLY A 197 20.60 11.84 -11.79
N LEU A 198 20.47 10.71 -12.49
CA LEU A 198 21.53 9.70 -12.59
C LEU A 198 22.76 10.25 -13.31
N THR A 199 22.57 10.97 -14.42
CA THR A 199 23.66 11.62 -15.16
C THR A 199 24.39 12.66 -14.30
N GLN A 200 23.67 13.47 -13.52
CA GLN A 200 24.24 14.45 -12.60
C GLN A 200 24.99 13.81 -11.42
N ALA A 201 24.59 12.61 -11.00
CA ALA A 201 25.27 11.85 -9.96
C ALA A 201 26.53 11.13 -10.47
N ALA A 202 26.64 10.88 -11.78
CA ALA A 202 27.74 10.11 -12.37
C ALA A 202 29.15 10.68 -12.07
N PRO A 203 29.42 12.00 -12.09
CA PRO A 203 30.75 12.54 -11.75
C PRO A 203 31.20 12.26 -10.32
N ARG A 204 30.28 11.91 -9.41
CA ARG A 204 30.58 11.58 -8.00
C ARG A 204 30.90 10.09 -7.82
N VAL A 205 30.83 9.29 -8.87
CA VAL A 205 31.16 7.87 -8.85
C VAL A 205 32.68 7.70 -8.94
N GLN A 206 33.29 7.09 -7.94
CA GLN A 206 34.76 6.96 -7.88
C GLN A 206 35.34 6.04 -8.96
N ASN A 207 34.63 4.98 -9.32
CA ASN A 207 35.13 3.99 -10.26
C ASN A 207 34.80 4.40 -11.71
N GLN A 208 35.82 4.74 -12.49
CA GLN A 208 35.68 5.19 -13.87
C GLN A 208 34.94 4.21 -14.77
N ARG A 209 35.12 2.88 -14.59
CA ARG A 209 34.41 1.87 -15.39
C ARG A 209 32.91 1.93 -15.12
N HIS A 210 32.53 1.96 -13.84
CA HIS A 210 31.11 2.01 -13.46
C HIS A 210 30.49 3.37 -13.81
N GLN A 211 31.26 4.46 -13.76
CA GLN A 211 30.82 5.78 -14.21
C GLN A 211 30.48 5.78 -15.71
N ARG A 212 31.37 5.25 -16.56
CA ARG A 212 31.11 5.14 -18.01
C ARG A 212 29.88 4.28 -18.28
N LEU A 213 29.78 3.10 -17.66
CA LEU A 213 28.61 2.22 -17.80
C LEU A 213 27.30 2.89 -17.37
N LEU A 214 27.31 3.70 -16.32
CA LEU A 214 26.13 4.45 -15.88
C LEU A 214 25.72 5.51 -16.91
N LEU A 215 26.69 6.25 -17.45
CA LEU A 215 26.44 7.25 -18.49
C LEU A 215 25.95 6.61 -19.78
N ASP A 216 26.57 5.51 -20.21
CA ASP A 216 26.16 4.74 -21.40
C ASP A 216 24.73 4.23 -21.25
N LEU A 217 24.37 3.70 -20.07
CA LEU A 217 23.00 3.29 -19.77
C LEU A 217 22.03 4.46 -19.87
N CYS A 218 22.36 5.62 -19.27
CA CYS A 218 21.50 6.80 -19.32
C CYS A 218 21.33 7.31 -20.75
N ASN A 219 22.41 7.39 -21.52
CA ASN A 219 22.39 7.82 -22.92
C ASN A 219 21.57 6.86 -23.79
N LYS A 220 21.71 5.55 -23.56
CA LYS A 220 20.92 4.52 -24.23
C LYS A 220 19.43 4.69 -23.96
N VAL A 221 19.04 4.89 -22.70
CA VAL A 221 17.62 5.15 -22.36
C VAL A 221 17.14 6.48 -22.95
N GLN A 222 17.95 7.53 -22.93
CA GLN A 222 17.60 8.82 -23.54
C GLN A 222 17.46 8.73 -25.06
N SER A 223 18.22 7.85 -25.73
CA SER A 223 18.11 7.58 -27.17
C SER A 223 16.86 6.78 -27.57
N GLY A 224 16.03 6.37 -26.60
CA GLY A 224 14.82 5.59 -26.85
C GLY A 224 15.03 4.07 -26.85
N ALA A 225 16.24 3.59 -26.59
CA ALA A 225 16.52 2.15 -26.52
C ALA A 225 16.14 1.55 -25.16
N HIS A 226 15.68 0.30 -25.17
CA HIS A 226 15.39 -0.48 -23.97
C HIS A 226 16.70 -1.07 -23.39
N PRO A 227 17.02 -0.82 -22.10
CA PRO A 227 18.23 -1.34 -21.49
C PRO A 227 18.12 -2.84 -21.21
N SER A 228 19.26 -3.55 -21.26
CA SER A 228 19.28 -4.96 -20.91
C SER A 228 19.39 -5.16 -19.40
N VAL A 229 18.87 -6.28 -18.89
CA VAL A 229 18.94 -6.60 -17.46
C VAL A 229 20.39 -6.75 -16.99
N SER A 230 21.27 -7.29 -17.84
CA SER A 230 22.69 -7.47 -17.52
C SER A 230 23.44 -6.14 -17.38
N GLU A 231 23.13 -5.14 -18.22
CA GLU A 231 23.67 -3.77 -18.09
C GLU A 231 23.31 -3.16 -16.73
N MET A 232 22.06 -3.31 -16.30
CA MET A 232 21.62 -2.81 -15.00
C MET A 232 22.26 -3.56 -13.83
N GLN A 233 22.37 -4.89 -13.93
CA GLN A 233 23.02 -5.72 -12.91
C GLN A 233 24.50 -5.38 -12.72
N ALA A 234 25.20 -4.99 -13.80
CA ALA A 234 26.58 -4.54 -13.72
C ALA A 234 26.75 -3.28 -12.84
N LEU A 235 25.69 -2.48 -12.67
CA LEU A 235 25.71 -1.25 -11.88
C LEU A 235 25.26 -1.44 -10.42
N ARG A 236 24.83 -2.63 -10.00
CA ARG A 236 24.25 -2.87 -8.65
C ARG A 236 25.09 -2.29 -7.50
N GLY A 237 26.42 -2.42 -7.59
CA GLY A 237 27.35 -1.97 -6.57
C GLY A 237 27.27 -0.45 -6.33
N LEU A 238 26.99 0.33 -7.37
CA LEU A 238 26.84 1.79 -7.26
C LEU A 238 25.63 2.18 -6.41
N PHE A 239 24.56 1.40 -6.46
CA PHE A 239 23.30 1.69 -5.76
C PHE A 239 23.29 1.20 -4.31
N SER A 240 24.37 0.57 -3.84
CA SER A 240 24.58 0.28 -2.41
C SER A 240 25.21 1.44 -1.65
N ALA A 241 26.01 2.27 -2.34
CA ALA A 241 26.88 3.27 -1.74
C ALA A 241 26.53 4.68 -2.22
N PRO A 242 27.02 5.75 -1.56
CA PRO A 242 26.91 7.11 -2.10
C PRO A 242 27.55 7.17 -3.50
N PRO A 243 26.98 7.94 -4.45
CA PRO A 243 25.86 8.88 -4.28
C PRO A 243 24.46 8.27 -4.51
N LEU A 244 24.36 7.06 -5.05
CA LEU A 244 23.09 6.48 -5.54
C LEU A 244 22.37 5.62 -4.50
N GLY A 245 23.05 5.22 -3.43
CA GLY A 245 22.48 4.43 -2.34
C GLY A 245 21.38 5.18 -1.60
N LEU A 246 20.28 4.48 -1.30
CA LEU A 246 19.05 5.09 -0.77
C LEU A 246 19.26 5.88 0.53
N HIS A 247 20.23 5.48 1.35
CA HIS A 247 20.60 6.16 2.59
C HIS A 247 21.24 7.53 2.40
N ARG A 248 21.93 7.74 1.28
CA ARG A 248 22.68 8.97 0.97
C ARG A 248 22.23 9.64 -0.33
N LEU A 249 21.14 9.14 -0.93
CA LEU A 249 20.54 9.71 -2.12
C LEU A 249 20.08 11.15 -1.83
N ASP A 250 20.29 12.02 -2.82
CA ASP A 250 19.87 13.41 -2.76
C ASP A 250 18.35 13.54 -2.56
N THR A 251 17.94 14.59 -1.85
CA THR A 251 16.52 14.77 -1.51
C THR A 251 15.67 15.11 -2.73
N ALA A 252 16.21 15.80 -3.74
CA ALA A 252 15.47 16.05 -4.98
C ALA A 252 15.20 14.72 -5.71
N GLN A 253 16.22 13.86 -5.82
CA GLN A 253 16.06 12.52 -6.41
C GLN A 253 15.09 11.63 -5.62
N MET A 254 15.17 11.63 -4.29
CA MET A 254 14.19 10.90 -3.46
C MET A 254 12.75 11.38 -3.69
N ARG A 255 12.52 12.69 -3.88
CA ARG A 255 11.18 13.21 -4.20
C ARG A 255 10.68 12.70 -5.54
N LEU A 256 11.51 12.70 -6.58
CA LEU A 256 11.15 12.17 -7.89
C LEU A 256 10.81 10.67 -7.83
N LEU A 257 11.61 9.87 -7.13
CA LEU A 257 11.31 8.45 -6.92
C LEU A 257 10.04 8.24 -6.09
N SER A 258 9.76 9.13 -5.13
CA SER A 258 8.54 9.05 -4.33
C SER A 258 7.27 9.23 -5.17
N CYS A 259 7.33 10.06 -6.23
CA CYS A 259 6.25 10.20 -7.19
C CYS A 259 6.00 8.90 -7.98
N GLN A 260 7.04 8.11 -8.29
CA GLN A 260 6.88 6.82 -8.98
C GLN A 260 6.07 5.81 -8.16
N LEU A 261 6.20 5.86 -6.84
CA LEU A 261 5.50 4.97 -5.90
C LEU A 261 4.17 5.55 -5.38
N PHE A 262 3.72 6.70 -5.88
CA PHE A 262 2.54 7.43 -5.38
C PHE A 262 2.65 7.81 -3.89
N LEU A 263 3.86 8.11 -3.42
CA LEU A 263 4.11 8.59 -2.07
C LEU A 263 4.01 10.12 -2.02
N THR A 264 3.94 10.68 -0.80
CA THR A 264 3.85 12.12 -0.58
C THR A 264 5.23 12.79 -0.69
N PRO A 265 5.56 13.54 -1.77
CA PRO A 265 6.89 14.11 -1.97
C PRO A 265 7.17 15.34 -1.08
N ARG A 266 6.13 15.91 -0.46
CA ARG A 266 6.22 17.12 0.38
C ARG A 266 6.68 16.84 1.82
N LEU A 267 6.92 15.58 2.16
CA LEU A 267 7.36 15.20 3.51
C LEU A 267 8.83 15.59 3.74
N PRO A 268 9.25 15.74 5.02
CA PRO A 268 10.66 15.82 5.38
C PRO A 268 11.49 14.67 4.80
N GLY A 269 12.74 14.95 4.42
CA GLY A 269 13.60 14.00 3.68
C GLY A 269 13.79 12.64 4.38
N PHE A 270 13.89 12.62 5.71
CA PHE A 270 14.03 11.37 6.46
C PHE A 270 12.77 10.48 6.39
N LEU A 271 11.57 11.08 6.34
CA LEU A 271 10.32 10.35 6.19
C LEU A 271 10.16 9.81 4.76
N ILE A 272 10.53 10.60 3.75
CA ILE A 272 10.56 10.14 2.36
C ILE A 272 11.48 8.93 2.25
N ARG A 273 12.70 9.04 2.76
CA ARG A 273 13.68 7.94 2.76
C ARG A 273 13.14 6.68 3.44
N ARG A 274 12.55 6.82 4.63
CA ARG A 274 11.96 5.68 5.35
C ARG A 274 10.85 5.03 4.52
N ARG A 275 9.94 5.81 3.94
CA ARG A 275 8.83 5.30 3.12
C ARG A 275 9.34 4.64 1.84
N LEU A 276 10.29 5.25 1.14
CA LEU A 276 10.94 4.66 -0.04
C LEU A 276 11.57 3.30 0.31
N ASN A 277 12.33 3.24 1.40
CA ASN A 277 12.98 2.00 1.82
C ASN A 277 11.95 0.93 2.17
N SER A 278 10.91 1.27 2.94
CA SER A 278 9.82 0.35 3.27
C SER A 278 9.11 -0.18 2.01
N HIS A 279 8.86 0.67 1.01
CA HIS A 279 8.22 0.24 -0.23
C HIS A 279 9.15 -0.58 -1.13
N ALA A 280 10.44 -0.24 -1.20
CA ALA A 280 11.39 -1.03 -1.96
C ALA A 280 11.56 -2.43 -1.35
N LEU A 281 11.59 -2.52 -0.02
CA LEU A 281 11.58 -3.80 0.71
C LEU A 281 10.31 -4.61 0.46
N GLU A 282 9.14 -3.97 0.54
CA GLU A 282 7.86 -4.60 0.23
C GLU A 282 7.84 -5.14 -1.22
N LEU A 283 8.39 -4.40 -2.17
CA LEU A 283 8.48 -4.80 -3.57
C LEU A 283 9.43 -5.98 -3.77
N LEU A 284 10.62 -5.98 -3.16
CA LEU A 284 11.55 -7.12 -3.19
C LEU A 284 10.90 -8.39 -2.62
N GLN A 285 10.15 -8.26 -1.53
CA GLN A 285 9.48 -9.40 -0.90
C GLN A 285 8.36 -9.95 -1.78
N LEU A 286 7.60 -9.05 -2.42
CA LEU A 286 6.60 -9.44 -3.42
C LEU A 286 7.23 -10.12 -4.63
N ASP A 287 8.37 -9.62 -5.12
CA ASP A 287 9.11 -10.24 -6.22
C ASP A 287 9.61 -11.64 -5.88
N ASN A 288 10.10 -11.85 -4.65
CA ASN A 288 10.51 -13.17 -4.18
C ASN A 288 9.34 -14.15 -4.11
N ALA A 289 8.19 -13.71 -3.59
CA ALA A 289 6.97 -14.52 -3.56
C ALA A 289 6.40 -14.78 -4.97
N LEU A 290 6.57 -13.82 -5.89
CA LEU A 290 6.14 -13.97 -7.27
C LEU A 290 7.03 -14.98 -8.03
N ASN A 291 8.34 -14.95 -7.78
CA ASN A 291 9.28 -15.93 -8.30
C ASN A 291 8.97 -17.35 -7.82
N SER A 292 8.58 -17.52 -6.54
CA SER A 292 8.20 -18.85 -6.01
C SER A 292 6.86 -19.35 -6.55
N LEU A 293 5.90 -18.45 -6.82
CA LEU A 293 4.63 -18.81 -7.44
C LEU A 293 4.82 -19.23 -8.92
N GLY A 294 5.62 -18.46 -9.65
CA GLY A 294 5.83 -18.60 -11.09
C GLY A 294 4.84 -17.81 -11.94
N LEU A 295 5.33 -17.21 -13.03
CA LEU A 295 4.53 -16.33 -13.91
C LEU A 295 3.36 -17.04 -14.60
N HIS A 296 3.50 -18.33 -14.92
CA HIS A 296 2.50 -19.13 -15.62
C HIS A 296 1.22 -19.38 -14.81
N LYS A 297 1.25 -19.18 -13.48
CA LYS A 297 0.07 -19.36 -12.61
C LYS A 297 -0.75 -18.08 -12.43
N LEU A 298 -0.28 -16.96 -12.97
CA LEU A 298 -0.95 -15.67 -12.88
C LEU A 298 -2.06 -15.59 -13.92
N SER A 299 -3.21 -15.09 -13.52
CA SER A 299 -4.23 -14.65 -14.47
C SER A 299 -3.77 -13.39 -15.21
N ASP A 300 -4.33 -13.12 -16.39
CA ASP A 300 -4.05 -11.91 -17.18
C ASP A 300 -4.22 -10.61 -16.36
N SER A 301 -5.23 -10.58 -15.49
CA SER A 301 -5.48 -9.44 -14.60
C SER A 301 -4.38 -9.26 -13.53
N GLU A 302 -3.95 -10.37 -12.91
CA GLU A 302 -2.87 -10.37 -11.92
C GLU A 302 -1.54 -9.99 -12.58
N LEU A 303 -1.28 -10.48 -13.80
CA LEU A 303 -0.09 -10.17 -14.58
C LEU A 303 -0.01 -8.67 -14.90
N ARG A 304 -1.09 -8.09 -15.45
CA ARG A 304 -1.14 -6.66 -15.79
C ARG A 304 -1.03 -5.79 -14.55
N GLN A 305 -1.66 -6.19 -13.44
CA GLN A 305 -1.56 -5.48 -12.17
C GLN A 305 -0.12 -5.55 -11.61
N ALA A 306 0.52 -6.73 -11.65
CA ALA A 306 1.90 -6.91 -11.23
C ALA A 306 2.86 -6.01 -12.03
N CYS A 307 2.66 -5.90 -13.34
CA CYS A 307 3.42 -4.99 -14.20
C CYS A 307 3.19 -3.51 -13.80
N TYR A 308 1.93 -3.12 -13.62
CA TYR A 308 1.54 -1.75 -13.27
C TYR A 308 2.14 -1.28 -11.93
N VAL A 309 2.16 -2.16 -10.92
CA VAL A 309 2.75 -1.87 -9.62
C VAL A 309 4.22 -1.49 -9.73
N ARG A 310 4.94 -2.14 -10.67
CA ARG A 310 6.38 -1.98 -10.91
C ARG A 310 6.72 -0.85 -11.89
N GLY A 311 5.73 -0.15 -12.43
CA GLY A 311 5.93 1.07 -13.23
C GLY A 311 5.49 0.96 -14.69
N LEU A 312 5.21 -0.24 -15.20
CA LEU A 312 4.83 -0.45 -16.60
C LEU A 312 3.39 0.00 -16.88
N HIS A 313 3.15 0.59 -18.05
CA HIS A 313 1.79 0.79 -18.55
C HIS A 313 1.26 -0.50 -19.20
N SER A 314 0.64 -1.37 -18.40
CA SER A 314 0.24 -2.71 -18.85
C SER A 314 -1.04 -2.77 -19.68
N THR A 315 -1.82 -1.70 -19.73
CA THR A 315 -3.10 -1.65 -20.47
C THR A 315 -2.92 -1.60 -21.98
N SER A 316 -1.85 -0.99 -22.48
CA SER A 316 -1.57 -0.89 -23.93
C SER A 316 -0.83 -2.11 -24.51
N LEU A 317 -0.39 -3.04 -23.65
CA LEU A 317 0.47 -4.16 -24.05
C LEU A 317 -0.30 -5.47 -24.15
N SER A 318 0.20 -6.39 -24.98
CA SER A 318 -0.29 -7.77 -25.02
C SER A 318 0.10 -8.52 -23.74
N THR A 319 -0.64 -9.59 -23.42
CA THR A 319 -0.34 -10.46 -22.27
C THR A 319 1.07 -11.05 -22.35
N LYS A 320 1.52 -11.46 -23.55
CA LYS A 320 2.88 -11.98 -23.78
C LYS A 320 3.96 -10.93 -23.49
N GLN A 321 3.79 -9.71 -23.98
CA GLN A 321 4.72 -8.60 -23.68
C GLN A 321 4.76 -8.29 -22.18
N CYS A 322 3.61 -8.28 -21.49
CA CYS A 322 3.60 -8.10 -20.05
C CYS A 322 4.38 -9.20 -19.32
N GLN A 323 4.25 -10.45 -19.77
CA GLN A 323 4.98 -11.59 -19.21
C GLN A 323 6.49 -11.49 -19.45
N GLU A 324 6.92 -11.14 -20.66
CA GLU A 324 8.34 -10.94 -21.00
C GLU A 324 8.96 -9.80 -20.19
N TRP A 325 8.27 -8.67 -20.08
CA TRP A 325 8.72 -7.55 -19.26
C TRP A 325 8.85 -7.95 -17.79
N LEU A 326 7.83 -8.62 -17.24
CA LEU A 326 7.84 -9.03 -15.85
C LEU A 326 8.92 -10.07 -15.56
N GLN A 327 9.23 -10.93 -16.53
CA GLN A 327 10.37 -11.84 -16.45
C GLN A 327 11.70 -11.07 -16.39
N GLN A 328 11.90 -10.05 -17.24
CA GLN A 328 13.10 -9.19 -17.18
C GLN A 328 13.19 -8.47 -15.83
N TRP A 329 12.08 -7.95 -15.32
CA TRP A 329 12.00 -7.33 -14.00
C TRP A 329 12.43 -8.30 -12.89
N LEU A 330 11.88 -9.51 -12.88
CA LEU A 330 12.19 -10.52 -11.85
C LEU A 330 13.63 -11.03 -11.94
N GLN A 331 14.19 -11.10 -13.14
CA GLN A 331 15.63 -11.37 -13.33
C GLN A 331 16.50 -10.28 -12.71
N LEU A 332 16.09 -9.02 -12.80
CA LEU A 332 16.76 -7.91 -12.12
C LEU A 332 16.59 -8.05 -10.59
N SER A 333 15.35 -8.07 -10.11
CA SER A 333 15.06 -7.94 -8.68
C SER A 333 15.53 -9.12 -7.83
N SER A 334 15.49 -10.34 -8.37
CA SER A 334 16.01 -11.55 -7.69
C SER A 334 17.50 -11.49 -7.36
N ARG A 335 18.28 -10.67 -8.08
CA ARG A 335 19.72 -10.49 -7.85
C ARG A 335 20.04 -9.34 -6.90
N LEU A 336 19.06 -8.50 -6.58
CA LEU A 336 19.25 -7.31 -5.74
C LEU A 336 19.08 -7.63 -4.27
N ARG A 337 19.92 -7.00 -3.44
CA ARG A 337 19.80 -7.03 -1.98
C ARG A 337 19.19 -5.73 -1.45
N VAL A 338 18.82 -5.74 -0.16
CA VAL A 338 18.30 -4.57 0.56
C VAL A 338 19.13 -3.28 0.38
N PRO A 339 20.47 -3.26 0.50
CA PRO A 339 21.24 -2.03 0.29
C PRO A 339 21.15 -1.51 -1.15
N GLU A 340 20.94 -2.39 -2.12
CA GLU A 340 20.82 -2.09 -3.56
C GLU A 340 19.39 -1.70 -3.96
N ALA A 341 18.46 -1.59 -3.01
CA ALA A 341 17.06 -1.29 -3.25
C ALA A 341 16.83 0.01 -4.04
N SER A 342 17.79 0.93 -4.01
CA SER A 342 17.76 2.13 -4.87
C SER A 342 17.75 1.77 -6.37
N LEU A 343 18.50 0.75 -6.80
CA LEU A 343 18.49 0.30 -8.20
C LEU A 343 17.11 -0.24 -8.60
N LEU A 344 16.40 -0.92 -7.69
CA LEU A 344 15.05 -1.39 -7.97
C LEU A 344 14.10 -0.21 -8.25
N LEU A 345 14.20 0.86 -7.45
CA LEU A 345 13.37 2.06 -7.61
C LEU A 345 13.68 2.80 -8.92
N HIS A 346 14.96 2.95 -9.27
CA HIS A 346 15.35 3.52 -10.57
C HIS A 346 14.97 2.59 -11.73
N GLY A 347 15.03 1.28 -11.50
CA GLY A 347 14.64 0.26 -12.48
C GLY A 347 13.18 0.35 -12.89
N MET A 348 12.29 0.83 -12.01
CA MET A 348 10.88 1.10 -12.36
C MET A 348 10.77 2.08 -13.53
N VAL A 349 11.73 2.99 -13.67
CA VAL A 349 11.81 3.95 -14.77
C VAL A 349 12.63 3.35 -15.91
N LEU A 350 13.87 2.93 -15.64
CA LEU A 350 14.81 2.48 -16.66
C LEU A 350 14.27 1.32 -17.51
N LEU A 351 13.58 0.35 -16.91
CA LEU A 351 12.97 -0.78 -17.65
C LEU A 351 11.60 -0.47 -18.24
N SER A 352 10.92 0.60 -17.83
CA SER A 352 9.55 0.89 -18.29
C SER A 352 9.49 1.95 -19.38
N VAL A 353 10.40 2.93 -19.37
CA VAL A 353 10.34 4.13 -20.23
C VAL A 353 10.32 3.78 -21.71
N ASN A 354 11.15 2.84 -22.16
CA ASN A 354 11.29 2.50 -23.58
C ASN A 354 10.79 1.10 -23.91
N TYR A 355 10.07 0.46 -22.99
CA TYR A 355 9.58 -0.88 -23.26
C TYR A 355 8.46 -0.84 -24.30
N HIS A 356 8.75 -1.38 -25.49
CA HIS A 356 7.80 -1.47 -26.61
C HIS A 356 7.09 -0.14 -26.93
N LYS A 357 7.80 0.99 -26.81
CA LYS A 357 7.32 2.23 -27.44
C LYS A 357 7.25 1.98 -28.95
N PRO A 358 6.10 2.20 -29.61
CA PRO A 358 6.10 2.28 -31.06
C PRO A 358 7.09 3.39 -31.45
N PHE A 359 7.97 3.11 -32.39
CA PHE A 359 8.80 4.16 -33.00
C PHE A 359 7.83 5.20 -33.58
N HIS A 360 7.68 6.35 -32.92
CA HIS A 360 7.22 7.54 -33.60
C HIS A 360 8.38 7.97 -34.51
N ARG A 361 8.30 7.55 -35.78
CA ARG A 361 9.07 8.16 -36.87
C ARG A 361 8.55 9.55 -37.14
#